data_AF-A0A196MG54-F1
#
_entry.id   AF-A0A196MG54-F1
#
_cell.length_a   1.000
_cell.length_b   1.000
_cell.length_c   1.000
_cell.angle_alpha   90.00
_cell.angle_beta   90.00
_cell.angle_gamma   90.00
#
_symmetry.space_group_name_H-M   'P 1'
#
loop_
_entity.id
_entity.type
_entity.pdbx_description
1 polymer ?
#
loop_
_entity_poly.entity_id
_entity_poly.type
_entity_poly.pdbx_seq_one_letter_code
_entity_poly.pdbx_strand_id
1 'polypeptide(L)'
;MGPTFPLLICDDIGQEAADFIGVDTGSGSNQPRIVLIAAKGKKPAKGDTGVSASDLYDVCGQVAKNLAYLKADTQALPGSLEKWDKDWKLNGAEVPRMRQGTTAQAFRTAFTAARANPAATREMWMILGGAILSKKAAKREFSRATPKAHVLQFHHLLLSTYSTCQSVGVNLRIFCVP
;
A
#
# COMPACT_ATOMS: atom_id res chain seq x y z
N MET A 1 -17.29 5.52 -8.17
CA MET A 1 -15.91 5.76 -8.67
C MET A 1 -14.98 5.79 -7.47
N GLY A 2 -13.78 5.22 -7.60
CA GLY A 2 -12.79 5.22 -6.50
C GLY A 2 -12.09 6.58 -6.35
N PRO A 3 -11.34 6.78 -5.26
CA PRO A 3 -10.49 7.96 -5.07
C PRO A 3 -9.45 8.12 -6.20
N THR A 4 -9.32 9.32 -6.76
CA THR A 4 -8.43 9.63 -7.90
C THR A 4 -7.23 10.47 -7.44
N PHE A 5 -6.00 10.06 -7.77
CA PHE A 5 -4.80 10.82 -7.45
C PHE A 5 -4.31 11.61 -8.68
N PRO A 6 -4.06 12.92 -8.56
CA PRO A 6 -3.46 13.71 -9.64
C PRO A 6 -2.07 13.23 -10.05
N LEU A 7 -1.33 12.65 -9.10
CA LEU A 7 -0.02 12.06 -9.31
C LEU A 7 -0.03 10.62 -8.79
N LEU A 8 0.32 9.66 -9.63
CA LEU A 8 0.37 8.24 -9.29
C LEU A 8 1.50 7.57 -10.04
N ILE A 9 2.37 6.87 -9.31
CA ILE A 9 3.50 6.14 -9.88
C ILE A 9 3.57 4.70 -9.39
N CYS A 10 4.09 3.82 -10.23
CA CYS A 10 4.44 2.43 -9.94
C CYS A 10 5.96 2.33 -9.68
N ASP A 11 6.35 1.90 -8.48
CA ASP A 11 7.77 1.71 -8.10
C ASP A 11 8.21 0.28 -8.51
N ASP A 12 7.41 -0.73 -8.17
CA ASP A 12 7.59 -2.18 -8.39
C ASP A 12 8.99 -2.76 -8.07
N ILE A 13 8.98 -3.52 -6.97
CA ILE A 13 9.87 -4.54 -6.39
C ILE A 13 11.37 -4.51 -6.73
N GLY A 14 12.16 -4.27 -5.68
CA GLY A 14 13.58 -4.60 -5.58
C GLY A 14 14.23 -3.97 -4.34
N GLN A 15 14.17 -2.64 -4.24
CA GLN A 15 14.73 -1.85 -3.12
C GLN A 15 13.82 -0.69 -2.64
N GLU A 16 12.56 -0.69 -3.06
CA GLU A 16 11.73 0.50 -3.11
C GLU A 16 10.61 0.58 -2.07
N ALA A 17 9.89 1.71 -2.04
CA ALA A 17 9.06 2.17 -0.93
C ALA A 17 7.59 1.76 -0.97
N ALA A 18 7.07 1.26 -2.09
CA ALA A 18 5.71 0.71 -2.24
C ALA A 18 5.54 0.11 -3.64
N ASP A 19 4.49 -0.64 -3.92
CA ASP A 19 4.14 -1.00 -5.30
C ASP A 19 3.65 0.23 -6.08
N PHE A 20 2.83 1.06 -5.42
CA PHE A 20 2.41 2.34 -5.97
C PHE A 20 2.48 3.47 -4.93
N ILE A 21 2.72 4.69 -5.40
CA ILE A 21 2.76 5.90 -4.59
C ILE A 21 1.84 6.93 -5.24
N GLY A 22 0.86 7.42 -4.48
CA GLY A 22 -0.07 8.45 -4.92
C GLY A 22 0.11 9.73 -4.13
N VAL A 23 0.06 10.86 -4.82
CA VAL A 23 0.14 12.20 -4.23
C VAL A 23 -0.98 13.07 -4.79
N ASP A 24 -1.64 13.78 -3.88
CA ASP A 24 -2.53 14.89 -4.20
C ASP A 24 -2.07 16.06 -3.31
N THR A 25 -1.64 17.15 -3.93
CA THR A 25 -1.18 18.33 -3.19
C THR A 25 -2.35 19.20 -2.71
N GLY A 26 -3.60 18.78 -2.95
CA GLY A 26 -4.80 19.54 -2.63
C GLY A 26 -5.00 20.65 -3.65
N SER A 27 -5.72 20.37 -4.74
CA SER A 27 -6.26 21.40 -5.62
C SER A 27 -7.73 21.65 -5.31
N GLY A 28 -8.14 22.91 -5.21
CA GLY A 28 -9.51 23.30 -4.85
C GLY A 28 -9.85 22.97 -3.39
N SER A 29 -10.93 22.24 -3.16
CA SER A 29 -11.44 21.88 -1.82
C SER A 29 -10.85 20.59 -1.23
N ASN A 30 -9.92 19.92 -1.93
CA ASN A 30 -9.31 18.69 -1.45
C ASN A 30 -8.18 18.98 -0.46
N GLN A 31 -8.15 18.23 0.64
CA GLN A 31 -6.98 18.22 1.51
C GLN A 31 -5.81 17.49 0.84
N PRO A 32 -4.57 17.96 1.04
CA PRO A 32 -3.39 17.26 0.56
C PRO A 32 -3.35 15.85 1.14
N ARG A 33 -2.92 14.87 0.34
CA ARG A 33 -2.83 13.48 0.76
C ARG A 33 -1.72 12.73 0.07
N ILE A 34 -1.10 11.83 0.82
CA ILE A 34 -0.10 10.88 0.34
C ILE A 34 -0.59 9.48 0.64
N VAL A 35 -0.49 8.60 -0.36
CA VAL A 35 -0.75 7.18 -0.20
C VAL A 35 0.46 6.37 -0.62
N LEU A 36 0.86 5.41 0.22
CA LEU A 36 1.70 4.28 -0.18
C LEU A 36 0.81 3.04 -0.32
N ILE A 37 0.94 2.32 -1.43
CA ILE A 37 0.11 1.17 -1.75
C ILE A 37 1.00 -0.07 -1.82
N ALA A 38 0.79 -1.01 -0.91
CA ALA A 38 1.37 -2.34 -0.97
C ALA A 38 0.31 -3.32 -1.49
N ALA A 39 0.58 -3.97 -2.61
CA ALA A 39 -0.32 -4.86 -3.31
C ALA A 39 0.28 -6.26 -3.40
N LYS A 40 -0.48 -7.25 -2.93
CA LYS A 40 -0.14 -8.66 -3.12
C LYS A 40 -1.37 -9.42 -3.56
N GLY A 41 -1.19 -10.31 -4.53
CA GLY A 41 -2.24 -11.17 -5.04
C GLY A 41 -1.76 -12.62 -5.08
N LYS A 42 -2.63 -13.55 -4.64
CA LYS A 42 -2.38 -14.99 -4.75
C LYS A 42 -3.47 -15.65 -5.58
N LYS A 43 -3.08 -16.43 -6.58
CA LYS A 43 -4.03 -17.27 -7.34
C LYS A 43 -4.61 -18.34 -6.40
N PRO A 44 -5.94 -18.54 -6.36
CA PRO A 44 -6.54 -19.58 -5.56
C PRO A 44 -6.05 -20.97 -5.98
N ALA A 45 -5.50 -21.73 -5.05
CA ALA A 45 -5.18 -23.14 -5.20
C ALA A 45 -6.28 -24.02 -4.59
N LYS A 46 -6.33 -25.28 -5.00
CA LYS A 46 -7.31 -26.25 -4.49
C LYS A 46 -7.11 -26.43 -2.97
N GLY A 47 -8.11 -26.04 -2.19
CA GLY A 47 -8.06 -26.10 -0.71
C GLY A 47 -7.69 -24.78 -0.02
N ASP A 48 -7.46 -23.68 -0.75
CA ASP A 48 -7.23 -22.37 -0.13
C ASP A 48 -8.47 -21.91 0.66
N THR A 49 -8.25 -21.49 1.91
CA THR A 49 -9.29 -21.02 2.82
C THR A 49 -9.65 -19.54 2.62
N GLY A 50 -8.93 -18.84 1.73
CA GLY A 50 -9.05 -17.40 1.53
C GLY A 50 -8.40 -16.56 2.63
N VAL A 51 -7.53 -17.16 3.46
CA VAL A 51 -6.73 -16.48 4.49
C VAL A 51 -5.32 -17.07 4.48
N SER A 52 -4.34 -16.33 3.93
CA SER A 52 -2.93 -16.73 3.89
C SER A 52 -2.10 -15.92 4.88
N ALA A 53 -1.68 -16.55 5.98
CA ALA A 53 -0.91 -15.88 7.03
C ALA A 53 0.49 -15.48 6.55
N SER A 54 1.20 -16.35 5.82
CA SER A 54 2.55 -16.07 5.31
C SER A 54 2.57 -14.89 4.35
N ASP A 55 1.62 -14.84 3.41
CA ASP A 55 1.53 -13.71 2.48
C ASP A 55 1.18 -12.41 3.18
N LEU A 56 0.33 -12.47 4.22
CA LEU A 56 0.03 -11.30 5.04
C LEU A 56 1.27 -10.81 5.79
N TYR A 57 2.08 -11.72 6.37
CA TYR A 57 3.33 -11.36 7.06
C TYR A 57 4.25 -10.54 6.15
N ASP A 58 4.42 -10.96 4.90
CA ASP A 58 5.26 -10.23 3.95
C ASP A 58 4.73 -8.82 3.70
N VAL A 59 3.42 -8.68 3.47
CA VAL A 59 2.81 -7.37 3.18
C VAL A 59 2.84 -6.46 4.41
N CYS A 60 2.59 -7.00 5.60
CA CYS A 60 2.72 -6.28 6.87
C CYS A 60 4.16 -5.81 7.10
N GLY A 61 5.15 -6.63 6.76
CA GLY A 61 6.57 -6.26 6.79
C GLY A 61 6.89 -5.11 5.84
N GLN A 62 6.35 -5.14 4.61
CA GLN A 62 6.47 -4.04 3.65
C GLN A 62 5.82 -2.77 4.18
N VAL A 63 4.59 -2.85 4.70
CA VAL A 63 3.90 -1.72 5.34
C VAL A 63 4.78 -1.11 6.42
N ALA A 64 5.24 -1.90 7.40
CA ALA A 64 6.04 -1.41 8.51
C ALA A 64 7.34 -0.74 8.05
N LYS A 65 8.04 -1.32 7.06
CA LYS A 65 9.23 -0.73 6.45
C LYS A 65 8.93 0.64 5.81
N ASN A 66 7.82 0.71 5.08
CA ASN A 66 7.50 1.85 4.23
C ASN A 66 6.90 3.04 4.99
N LEU A 67 6.39 2.81 6.20
CA LEU A 67 5.99 3.88 7.13
C LEU A 67 7.11 4.89 7.39
N ALA A 68 8.37 4.45 7.29
CA ALA A 68 9.52 5.34 7.40
C ALA A 68 9.46 6.48 6.38
N TYR A 69 8.93 6.27 5.17
CA TYR A 69 8.93 7.29 4.11
C TYR A 69 7.78 8.31 4.22
N LEU A 70 6.74 7.99 5.01
CA LEU A 70 5.58 8.86 5.22
C LEU A 70 5.76 9.89 6.33
N LYS A 71 6.69 9.64 7.25
CA LYS A 71 7.05 10.59 8.32
C LYS A 71 7.65 11.87 7.74
N ALA A 72 7.36 13.01 8.37
CA ALA A 72 7.80 14.32 7.89
C ALA A 72 9.32 14.52 7.96
N ASP A 73 9.99 13.86 8.91
CA ASP A 73 11.39 14.07 9.33
C ASP A 73 12.37 12.99 8.83
N THR A 74 11.97 12.17 7.86
CA THR A 74 12.73 10.98 7.48
C THR A 74 13.39 11.06 6.10
N GLN A 75 14.15 10.00 5.78
CA GLN A 75 14.82 9.80 4.51
C GLN A 75 13.90 10.05 3.31
N ALA A 76 14.49 10.57 2.24
CA ALA A 76 13.79 10.73 0.97
C ALA A 76 13.30 9.38 0.44
N LEU A 77 12.29 9.41 -0.44
CA LEU A 77 11.84 8.22 -1.14
C LEU A 77 13.04 7.54 -1.86
N PRO A 78 13.27 6.24 -1.64
CA PRO A 78 14.15 5.44 -2.47
C PRO A 78 13.52 5.32 -3.86
N GLY A 79 14.36 5.29 -4.90
CA GLY A 79 13.92 5.29 -6.30
C GLY A 79 14.71 6.31 -7.11
N SER A 80 15.20 5.90 -8.28
CA SER A 80 15.86 6.82 -9.19
C SER A 80 14.81 7.53 -10.03
N LEU A 81 14.91 8.86 -10.11
CA LEU A 81 14.07 9.68 -10.99
C LEU A 81 14.09 9.13 -12.43
N GLU A 82 15.25 8.64 -12.87
CA GLU A 82 15.42 8.00 -14.16
C GLU A 82 14.63 6.70 -14.34
N LYS A 83 14.38 5.92 -13.27
CA LYS A 83 13.55 4.70 -13.36
C LYS A 83 12.09 5.08 -13.54
N TRP A 84 11.64 6.09 -12.81
CA TRP A 84 10.26 6.56 -12.77
C TRP A 84 9.76 7.15 -14.10
N ASP A 85 10.64 7.81 -14.85
CA ASP A 85 10.34 8.32 -16.20
C ASP A 85 10.45 7.25 -17.30
N LYS A 86 10.83 6.01 -16.96
CA LYS A 86 10.94 4.89 -17.90
C LYS A 86 9.79 3.91 -17.74
N ASP A 87 9.45 3.25 -18.84
CA ASP A 87 8.46 2.18 -18.84
C ASP A 87 8.93 0.97 -18.04
N TRP A 88 7.98 0.38 -17.32
CA TRP A 88 8.12 -0.94 -16.76
C TRP A 88 7.93 -1.97 -17.87
N LYS A 89 8.89 -2.90 -17.98
CA LYS A 89 8.92 -3.91 -19.03
C LYS A 89 8.80 -5.29 -18.39
N LEU A 90 7.78 -6.04 -18.76
CA LEU A 90 7.63 -7.44 -18.36
C LEU A 90 7.07 -8.25 -19.51
N ASN A 91 7.73 -9.35 -19.86
CA ASN A 91 7.28 -10.31 -20.87
C ASN A 91 6.86 -9.65 -22.21
N GLY A 92 7.59 -8.62 -22.64
CA GLY A 92 7.32 -7.88 -23.88
C GLY A 92 6.22 -6.82 -23.78
N ALA A 93 5.55 -6.67 -22.64
CA ALA A 93 4.67 -5.54 -22.37
C ALA A 93 5.48 -4.36 -21.83
N GLU A 94 5.22 -3.17 -22.37
CA GLU A 94 5.77 -1.91 -21.88
C GLU A 94 4.64 -1.08 -21.29
N VAL A 95 4.80 -0.70 -20.03
CA VAL A 95 3.77 0.02 -19.28
C VAL A 95 4.42 1.22 -18.60
N PRO A 96 3.94 2.44 -18.83
CA PRO A 96 4.45 3.62 -18.14
C PRO A 96 4.36 3.44 -16.62
N ARG A 97 5.48 3.66 -15.93
CA ARG A 97 5.52 3.67 -14.45
C ARG A 97 4.74 4.84 -13.90
N MET A 98 4.87 6.02 -14.52
CA MET A 98 4.00 7.16 -14.28
C MET A 98 2.58 6.84 -14.78
N ARG A 99 1.67 6.55 -13.86
CA ARG A 99 0.27 6.20 -14.16
C ARG A 99 -0.59 7.43 -14.36
N GLN A 100 -0.28 8.50 -13.63
CA GLN A 100 -0.90 9.80 -13.73
C GLN A 100 0.12 10.88 -13.32
N GLY A 101 0.26 11.93 -14.11
CA GLY A 101 1.22 13.01 -13.86
C GLY A 101 2.08 13.31 -15.08
N THR A 102 3.15 14.10 -14.87
CA THR A 102 4.04 14.55 -15.94
C THR A 102 5.42 13.89 -15.86
N THR A 103 6.20 14.19 -14.82
CA THR A 103 7.59 13.72 -14.69
C THR A 103 7.90 13.24 -13.27
N ALA A 104 8.89 12.37 -13.14
CA ALA A 104 9.41 11.88 -11.87
C ALA A 104 9.87 13.03 -10.95
N GLN A 105 10.46 14.07 -11.54
CA GLN A 105 10.90 15.25 -10.79
C GLN A 105 9.72 16.03 -10.20
N ALA A 106 8.68 16.28 -11.00
CA ALA A 106 7.46 16.94 -10.53
C ALA A 106 6.78 16.11 -9.42
N PHE A 107 6.74 14.79 -9.60
CA PHE A 107 6.25 13.86 -8.58
C PHE A 107 7.02 13.98 -7.26
N ARG A 108 8.35 13.95 -7.30
CA ARG A 108 9.20 14.01 -6.10
C ARG A 108 9.08 15.34 -5.37
N THR A 109 8.99 16.45 -6.11
CA THR A 109 8.72 17.77 -5.52
C THR A 109 7.35 17.80 -4.85
N ALA A 110 6.30 17.31 -5.52
CA ALA A 110 4.95 17.25 -4.97
C ALA A 110 4.86 16.35 -3.73
N PHE A 111 5.50 15.17 -3.75
CA PHE A 111 5.58 14.27 -2.60
C PHE A 111 6.26 14.94 -1.42
N THR A 112 7.41 15.59 -1.64
CA THR A 112 8.16 16.27 -0.58
C THR A 112 7.34 17.40 0.04
N ALA A 113 6.67 18.21 -0.79
CA ALA A 113 5.79 19.29 -0.35
C ALA A 113 4.59 18.77 0.45
N ALA A 114 3.90 17.74 -0.05
CA ALA A 114 2.77 17.12 0.67
C ALA A 114 3.24 16.47 1.99
N ARG A 115 4.43 15.89 2.04
CA ARG A 115 4.94 15.19 3.23
C ARG A 115 5.28 16.17 4.35
N ALA A 116 5.85 17.31 3.98
CA ALA A 116 6.17 18.41 4.89
C ALA A 116 4.91 19.15 5.37
N ASN A 117 3.77 19.00 4.69
CA ASN A 117 2.53 19.67 5.07
C ASN A 117 1.88 18.98 6.29
N PRO A 118 1.68 19.69 7.43
CA PRO A 118 1.02 19.12 8.61
C PRO A 118 -0.45 18.77 8.38
N ALA A 119 -1.13 19.49 7.47
CA ALA A 119 -2.52 19.25 7.11
C ALA A 119 -2.69 18.09 6.12
N ALA A 120 -1.60 17.53 5.59
CA ALA A 120 -1.69 16.41 4.68
C ALA A 120 -2.08 15.12 5.41
N THR A 121 -3.04 14.39 4.86
CA THR A 121 -3.35 13.04 5.34
C THR A 121 -2.32 12.05 4.78
N ARG A 122 -1.90 11.12 5.62
CA ARG A 122 -0.92 10.08 5.25
C ARG A 122 -1.63 8.74 5.32
N GLU A 123 -1.60 7.99 4.23
CA GLU A 123 -2.33 6.74 4.12
C GLU A 123 -1.40 5.61 3.68
N MET A 124 -1.63 4.43 4.26
CA MET A 124 -1.05 3.18 3.81
C MET A 124 -2.18 2.28 3.34
N TRP A 125 -2.15 1.86 2.08
CA TRP A 125 -3.15 0.97 1.52
C TRP A 125 -2.56 -0.41 1.34
N MET A 126 -3.28 -1.40 1.82
CA MET A 126 -2.95 -2.80 1.71
C MET A 126 -3.96 -3.46 0.76
N ILE A 127 -3.53 -3.81 -0.44
CA ILE A 127 -4.38 -4.47 -1.44
C ILE A 127 -4.07 -5.97 -1.40
N LEU A 128 -4.98 -6.75 -0.82
CA LEU A 128 -4.86 -8.18 -0.62
C LEU A 128 -5.82 -8.93 -1.56
N GLY A 129 -5.31 -9.32 -2.72
CA GLY A 129 -6.09 -9.97 -3.78
C GLY A 129 -6.10 -11.49 -3.71
N GLY A 130 -7.16 -12.08 -4.29
CA GLY A 130 -7.27 -13.52 -4.49
C GLY A 130 -7.42 -14.31 -3.19
N ALA A 131 -6.59 -15.34 -2.98
CA ALA A 131 -6.69 -16.22 -1.82
C ALA A 131 -5.99 -15.70 -0.54
N ILE A 132 -5.46 -14.46 -0.55
CA ILE A 132 -4.73 -13.91 0.59
C ILE A 132 -5.67 -13.50 1.72
N LEU A 133 -6.71 -12.73 1.40
CA LEU A 133 -7.72 -12.31 2.36
C LEU A 133 -9.08 -12.19 1.68
N SER A 134 -10.04 -12.97 2.17
CA SER A 134 -11.47 -12.76 1.95
C SER A 134 -12.13 -12.31 3.24
N LYS A 135 -12.87 -11.20 3.16
CA LYS A 135 -13.67 -10.67 4.26
C LYS A 135 -14.72 -11.69 4.71
N LYS A 136 -15.40 -12.37 3.78
CA LYS A 136 -16.33 -13.46 4.10
C LYS A 136 -15.65 -14.62 4.83
N ALA A 137 -14.47 -15.05 4.37
CA ALA A 137 -13.73 -16.14 4.99
C ALA A 137 -13.26 -15.78 6.41
N ALA A 138 -12.67 -14.59 6.57
CA ALA A 138 -12.22 -14.09 7.87
C ALA A 138 -13.38 -14.00 8.86
N LYS A 139 -14.50 -13.38 8.48
CA LYS A 139 -15.71 -13.29 9.33
C LYS A 139 -16.21 -14.67 9.77
N ARG A 140 -16.31 -15.61 8.83
CA ARG A 140 -16.77 -16.98 9.13
C ARG A 140 -15.87 -17.66 10.16
N GLU A 141 -14.54 -17.55 10.03
CA GLU A 141 -13.62 -18.17 10.98
C GLU A 141 -13.64 -17.48 12.35
N PHE A 142 -13.83 -16.16 12.41
CA PHE A 142 -13.97 -15.42 13.68
C PHE A 142 -15.27 -15.74 14.42
N SER A 143 -16.34 -16.15 13.72
CA SER A 143 -17.60 -16.55 14.34
C SER A 143 -17.61 -17.99 14.89
N ARG A 144 -16.53 -18.76 14.70
CA ARG A 144 -16.44 -20.13 15.23
C ARG A 144 -16.15 -20.11 16.73
N ALA A 145 -16.72 -21.07 17.47
CA ALA A 145 -16.44 -21.25 18.89
C ALA A 145 -14.94 -21.48 19.18
N THR A 146 -14.25 -22.16 18.26
CA THR A 146 -12.80 -22.36 18.28
C THR A 146 -12.22 -21.97 16.91
N PRO A 147 -11.80 -20.70 16.75
CA PRO A 147 -11.09 -20.24 15.55
C PRO A 147 -9.78 -21.01 15.39
N LYS A 148 -9.37 -21.26 14.14
CA LYS A 148 -8.08 -21.90 13.87
C LYS A 148 -6.93 -21.00 14.33
N ALA A 149 -5.87 -21.58 14.89
CA ALA A 149 -4.72 -20.84 15.41
C ALA A 149 -4.12 -19.83 14.40
N HIS A 150 -4.03 -20.20 13.12
CA HIS A 150 -3.52 -19.31 12.06
C HIS A 150 -4.40 -18.07 11.83
N VAL A 151 -5.71 -18.15 12.11
CA VAL A 151 -6.64 -17.00 11.99
C VAL A 151 -6.45 -16.03 13.16
N LEU A 152 -6.15 -16.54 14.34
CA LEU A 152 -5.80 -15.69 15.49
C LEU A 152 -4.47 -14.96 15.26
N GLN A 153 -3.47 -15.65 14.73
CA GLN A 153 -2.19 -15.03 14.33
C GLN A 153 -2.42 -13.95 13.26
N PHE A 154 -3.25 -14.24 12.27
CA PHE A 154 -3.64 -13.28 11.24
C PHE A 154 -4.30 -12.03 11.82
N HIS A 155 -5.26 -12.19 12.74
CA HIS A 155 -5.91 -11.08 13.42
C HIS A 155 -4.92 -10.22 14.21
N HIS A 156 -4.07 -10.88 15.00
CA HIS A 156 -3.06 -10.19 15.80
C HIS A 156 -2.09 -9.40 14.90
N LEU A 157 -1.67 -9.98 13.77
CA LEU A 157 -0.80 -9.31 12.81
C LEU A 157 -1.47 -8.06 12.21
N LEU A 158 -2.75 -8.15 11.82
CA LEU A 158 -3.49 -6.98 11.33
C LEU A 158 -3.61 -5.88 12.37
N LEU A 159 -3.95 -6.25 13.61
CA LEU A 159 -4.08 -5.30 14.71
C LEU A 159 -2.75 -4.63 15.04
N SER A 160 -1.66 -5.40 15.11
CA SER A 160 -0.31 -4.88 15.31
C SER A 160 0.09 -3.94 14.18
N THR A 161 -0.19 -4.31 12.93
CA THR A 161 0.08 -3.44 11.76
C THR A 161 -0.71 -2.13 11.83
N TYR A 162 -1.99 -2.19 12.19
CA TYR A 162 -2.83 -1.02 12.39
C TYR A 162 -2.27 -0.10 13.48
N SER A 163 -1.93 -0.65 14.64
CA SER A 163 -1.33 0.09 15.75
C SER A 163 -0.01 0.77 15.36
N THR A 164 0.85 0.08 14.60
CA THR A 164 2.10 0.66 14.08
C THR A 164 1.85 1.80 13.09
N CYS A 165 0.81 1.72 12.25
CA CYS A 165 0.46 2.83 11.36
C CYS A 165 -0.07 4.03 12.16
N GLN A 166 -0.95 3.80 13.12
CA GLN A 166 -1.56 4.84 13.95
C GLN A 166 -0.53 5.56 14.84
N SER A 167 0.47 4.84 15.37
CA SER A 167 1.52 5.44 16.21
C SER A 167 2.37 6.48 15.48
N VAL A 168 2.34 6.50 14.14
CA VAL A 168 3.04 7.48 13.29
C VAL A 168 2.09 8.39 12.52
N GLY A 169 0.80 8.41 12.88
CA GLY A 169 -0.22 9.27 12.25
C GLY A 169 -0.58 8.85 10.82
N VAL A 170 -0.41 7.58 10.47
CA VAL A 170 -0.75 7.03 9.15
C VAL A 170 -2.05 6.22 9.22
N ASN A 171 -2.97 6.52 8.31
CA ASN A 171 -4.24 5.81 8.18
C ASN A 171 -4.06 4.54 7.35
N LEU A 172 -4.26 3.38 7.97
CA LEU A 172 -4.24 2.10 7.28
C LEU A 172 -5.60 1.81 6.63
N ARG A 173 -5.61 1.48 5.34
CA ARG A 173 -6.79 0.97 4.62
C ARG A 173 -6.49 -0.41 4.03
N ILE A 174 -7.36 -1.38 4.26
CA ILE A 174 -7.21 -2.74 3.75
C ILE A 174 -8.31 -3.00 2.73
N PHE A 175 -7.90 -3.35 1.51
CA PHE A 175 -8.78 -3.76 0.42
C PHE A 175 -8.57 -5.25 0.20
N CYS A 176 -9.64 -6.02 0.26
CA CYS A 176 -9.59 -7.46 0.16
C CYS A 176 -10.77 -8.00 -0.62
N VAL A 177 -10.72 -9.29 -0.95
CA VAL A 177 -11.84 -9.97 -1.60
C VAL A 177 -13.07 -9.92 -0.67
N PRO A 178 -14.27 -9.65 -1.19
CA PRO A 178 -15.49 -9.58 -0.37
C PRO A 178 -15.79 -10.85 0.45
#